data_AF-A0A7C2HFM4-F1
#
_entry.id   AF-A0A7C2HFM4-F1
#
_cell.length_a   1.000
_cell.length_b   1.000
_cell.length_c   1.000
_cell.angle_alpha   90.00
_cell.angle_beta   90.00
_cell.angle_gamma   90.00
#
_symmetry.space_group_name_H-M   'P 1'
#
loop_
_entity.id
_entity.type
_entity.pdbx_description
1 polymer ?
#
loop_
_entity_poly.entity_id
_entity_poly.type
_entity_poly.pdbx_seq_one_letter_code
_entity_poly.pdbx_strand_id
1 'polypeptide(L)' 'MAAPTKSGGLRLGWRVLIALLLLTALEVPIAFRVPRPLPYLLLINLIDAWLILQYFMHLSQLWRPEE' A
#
# COMPACT_ATOMS: atom_id res chain seq x y z
N MET A 1 -23.92 15.79 21.90
CA MET A 1 -23.30 15.82 20.56
C MET A 1 -22.11 14.88 20.60
N ALA A 2 -22.26 13.64 20.11
CA ALA A 2 -21.18 12.65 20.11
C ALA A 2 -20.31 12.92 18.86
N ALA A 3 -19.01 13.13 19.07
CA ALA A 3 -18.06 13.35 17.98
C ALA A 3 -18.01 12.09 17.08
N PRO A 4 -18.12 12.24 15.74
CA PRO A 4 -17.96 11.11 14.84
C PRO A 4 -16.52 10.61 14.92
N THR A 5 -16.32 9.41 15.48
CA THR A 5 -15.00 8.77 15.51
C THR A 5 -14.63 8.38 14.09
N LYS A 6 -13.83 9.21 13.41
CA LYS A 6 -13.25 9.00 12.07
C LYS A 6 -12.23 7.85 12.06
N SER A 7 -12.60 6.66 12.54
CA SER A 7 -11.68 5.53 12.78
C SER A 7 -11.73 4.44 11.70
N GLY A 8 -12.71 4.47 10.79
CA GLY A 8 -12.90 3.45 9.76
C GLY A 8 -11.84 3.49 8.64
N GLY A 9 -11.56 4.67 8.10
CA GLY A 9 -10.63 4.85 6.97
C GLY A 9 -9.15 4.68 7.34
N LEU A 10 -8.76 5.12 8.55
CA LEU A 10 -7.37 5.05 9.02
C LEU A 10 -6.87 3.60 9.16
N ARG A 11 -7.73 2.67 9.61
CA ARG A 11 -7.37 1.26 9.81
C ARG A 11 -7.12 0.53 8.48
N LEU A 12 -7.82 0.91 7.41
CA LEU A 12 -7.62 0.34 6.08
C LEU A 12 -6.28 0.83 5.49
N GLY A 13 -6.00 2.13 5.57
CA GLY A 13 -4.72 2.71 5.15
C GLY A 13 -3.54 2.08 5.89
N TRP A 14 -3.67 1.84 7.19
CA TRP A 14 -2.62 1.20 7.99
C TRP A 14 -2.37 -0.27 7.59
N ARG A 15 -3.43 -1.04 7.29
CA ARG A 15 -3.29 -2.43 6.80
C ARG A 15 -2.59 -2.49 5.45
N VAL A 16 -2.91 -1.57 4.55
CA VAL A 16 -2.29 -1.47 3.22
C VAL A 16 -0.83 -1.06 3.33
N LEU A 17 -0.52 -0.09 4.20
CA LEU A 17 0.85 0.33 4.47
C LEU A 17 1.69 -0.85 4.99
N ILE A 18 1.16 -1.63 5.95
CA ILE A 18 1.85 -2.84 6.43
C ILE A 18 2.06 -3.85 5.30
N ALA A 19 1.06 -4.07 4.44
CA ALA A 19 1.18 -4.99 3.31
C ALA A 19 2.26 -4.55 2.31
N LEU A 20 2.29 -3.26 1.95
CA LEU A 20 3.34 -2.66 1.11
C LEU A 20 4.72 -2.81 1.77
N LEU A 21 4.82 -2.51 3.06
CA LEU A 21 6.07 -2.61 3.80
C LEU A 21 6.61 -4.05 3.84
N LEU A 22 5.72 -5.04 3.95
CA LEU A 22 6.09 -6.45 3.85
C LEU A 22 6.52 -6.84 2.43
N LEU A 23 5.82 -6.37 1.39
CA LEU A 23 6.21 -6.63 -0.01
C LEU A 23 7.59 -6.06 -0.31
N THR A 24 7.86 -4.82 0.11
CA THR A 24 9.17 -4.18 -0.02
C THR A 24 10.26 -4.91 0.78
N ALA A 25 9.94 -5.39 1.99
CA ALA A 25 10.89 -6.19 2.77
C ALA A 25 11.25 -7.52 2.10
N LEU A 26 10.36 -8.06 1.26
CA LEU A 26 10.59 -9.24 0.41
C LEU A 26 11.39 -8.90 -0.86
N GLU A 27 11.25 -7.69 -1.42
CA GLU A 27 12.06 -7.26 -2.56
C GLU A 27 13.54 -7.20 -2.24
N VAL A 28 13.90 -6.70 -1.06
CA VAL A 28 15.30 -6.54 -0.63
C VAL A 28 16.10 -7.85 -0.79
N PRO A 29 15.71 -8.98 -0.17
CA PRO A 29 16.45 -10.23 -0.33
C PRO A 29 16.39 -10.77 -1.76
N ILE A 30 15.31 -10.54 -2.53
CA ILE A 30 15.21 -10.94 -3.94
C ILE A 30 16.25 -10.18 -4.78
N ALA A 31 16.38 -8.88 -4.56
CA ALA A 31 17.35 -8.03 -5.23
C ALA A 31 18.80 -8.48 -4.99
N PHE A 32 19.12 -8.92 -3.76
CA PHE A 32 20.48 -9.28 -3.39
C PHE A 32 20.83 -10.76 -3.57
N ARG A 33 19.85 -11.68 -3.61
CA ARG A 33 20.10 -13.13 -3.62
C ARG A 33 19.71 -13.84 -4.92
N VAL A 34 18.93 -13.21 -5.81
CA VAL A 34 18.46 -13.86 -7.04
C VAL A 34 19.30 -13.41 -8.24
N PRO A 35 19.86 -14.34 -9.04
CA PRO A 35 20.48 -14.00 -10.31
C PRO A 35 19.42 -13.53 -11.31
N ARG A 36 19.63 -12.35 -11.90
CA ARG A 36 18.65 -11.63 -12.76
C ARG A 36 17.39 -11.20 -11.97
N PRO A 37 17.52 -10.28 -11.00
CA PRO A 37 16.39 -9.87 -10.16
C PRO A 37 15.39 -8.95 -10.89
N LEU A 38 15.83 -8.27 -11.96
CA LEU A 38 15.04 -7.27 -12.71
C LEU A 38 13.60 -7.69 -13.06
N PRO A 39 13.32 -8.84 -13.71
CA PRO A 39 11.95 -9.22 -14.04
C PRO A 39 11.08 -9.47 -12.81
N TYR A 40 11.65 -9.99 -11.72
CA TYR A 40 10.92 -10.25 -10.48
C TYR A 40 10.59 -8.96 -9.74
N LEU A 41 11.57 -8.06 -9.62
CA LEU A 41 11.38 -6.75 -9.00
C LEU A 41 10.39 -5.89 -9.78
N LEU A 42 10.40 -5.97 -11.12
CA LEU A 42 9.43 -5.26 -11.95
C LEU A 42 8.01 -5.76 -11.65
N LEU A 43 7.82 -7.08 -11.56
CA LEU A 43 6.53 -7.67 -11.25
C LEU A 43 6.03 -7.28 -9.85
N ILE A 44 6.91 -7.29 -8.85
CA ILE A 44 6.57 -6.92 -7.46
C ILE A 44 6.24 -5.42 -7.38
N ASN A 45 7.07 -4.55 -7.97
CA ASN A 45 6.80 -3.12 -8.03
C ASN A 45 5.50 -2.78 -8.78
N LEU A 46 5.13 -3.56 -9.79
CA LEU A 46 3.87 -3.39 -10.49
C LEU A 46 2.67 -3.72 -9.59
N ILE A 47 2.79 -4.78 -8.77
CA ILE A 47 1.80 -5.13 -7.76
C ILE A 47 1.71 -4.05 -6.68
N ASP A 48 2.85 -3.52 -6.20
CA ASP A 48 2.89 -2.43 -5.23
C ASP A 48 2.22 -1.17 -5.79
N ALA A 49 2.56 -0.76 -7.01
CA ALA A 49 1.95 0.38 -7.67
C ALA A 49 0.43 0.19 -7.85
N TRP A 50 -0.02 -1.01 -8.21
CA TRP A 50 -1.44 -1.34 -8.29
C TRP A 50 -2.15 -1.25 -6.94
N LEU A 51 -1.51 -1.74 -5.87
CA LEU A 51 -2.04 -1.67 -4.51
C LEU A 51 -2.13 -0.22 -4.03
N ILE A 52 -1.12 0.60 -4.31
CA ILE A 52 -1.13 2.04 -4.05
C ILE A 52 -2.25 2.72 -4.84
N LEU A 53 -2.39 2.46 -6.14
CA LEU A 53 -3.48 3.03 -6.94
C LEU A 53 -4.85 2.66 -6.39
N GLN A 54 -5.10 1.38 -6.13
CA GLN A 54 -6.40 0.91 -5.66
C GLN A 54 -6.76 1.40 -4.27
N TYR A 55 -5.80 1.49 -3.35
CA TYR A 55 -6.08 1.80 -1.95
C TYR A 55 -5.78 3.24 -1.58
N PHE A 56 -4.68 3.84 -2.04
CA PHE A 56 -4.35 5.24 -1.75
C PHE A 56 -5.15 6.23 -2.63
N MET A 57 -5.38 5.96 -3.92
CA MET A 57 -6.19 6.88 -4.73
C MET A 57 -7.68 6.79 -4.40
N HIS A 58 -8.22 5.62 -4.06
CA HIS A 58 -9.58 5.54 -3.49
C HIS A 58 -9.65 6.12 -2.06
N LEU A 59 -8.62 5.97 -1.22
CA LEU A 59 -8.60 6.66 0.09
C LEU A 59 -8.66 8.18 -0.09
N SER A 60 -7.98 8.71 -1.11
CA SER A 60 -7.99 10.14 -1.40
C SER A 60 -9.37 10.64 -1.88
N GLN A 61 -10.18 9.77 -2.51
CA GLN A 61 -11.59 10.05 -2.80
C GLN A 61 -12.50 9.89 -1.58
N LEU A 62 -12.18 8.97 -0.65
CA LEU A 62 -12.87 8.85 0.64
C LEU A 62 -12.51 9.99 1.61
N TRP A 63 -11.40 10.69 1.35
CA TRP A 63 -11.00 11.92 2.02
C TRP A 63 -11.63 13.15 1.36
N ARG A 64 -12.87 13.04 0.87
CA ARG A 64 -13.72 14.22 0.77
C ARG A 64 -14.08 14.60 2.20
N PRO A 65 -13.67 15.79 2.69
CA PRO A 65 -14.37 16.40 3.81
C PRO A 65 -15.77 16.72 3.30
N GLU A 66 -16.69 15.78 3.50
CA GLU A 66 -18.10 16.14 3.62
C GLU A 66 -18.21 16.85 4.98
N GLU A 67 -18.02 18.17 4.88
CA GLU A 67 -18.10 19.23 5.90
C GLU A 67 -17.06 19.21 7.03
#